data_AF-I3Z2Q4-F1
#
_entry.id   AF-I3Z2Q4-F1
#
_cell.length_a   1.000
_cell.length_b   1.000
_cell.length_c   1.000
_cell.angle_alpha   90.00
_cell.angle_beta   90.00
_cell.angle_gamma   90.00
#
_symmetry.space_group_name_H-M   'P 1'
#
loop_
_entity.id
_entity.type
_entity.pdbx_description
1 polymer ?
#
loop_
_entity_poly.entity_id
_entity_poly.type
_entity_poly.pdbx_seq_one_letter_code
_entity_poly.pdbx_strand_id
1 'polypeptide(L)'
;MYQAHFSSSIDPNWMISEDDPDNKYIELLGYDREFLISISFEPDENVSKPYFLNFQQMKGAFQRYDYTTFGISCWHASPKETVSTAIELMKMVKINYPNFSPVSHEIYVGLGPVSEMDKVKNDLGGEFMVSDAFGKALVFKKVQFIAQDFDLIETACRIIKNYTSMFQVSEAEFIGGILCNEKAQYLGGLDYKGNFLNEAIFQNLRAIV
;
A
#
# COMPACT_ATOMS: atom_id res chain seq x y z
N MET A 1 20.91 -14.06 17.38
CA MET A 1 20.35 -15.40 17.68
C MET A 1 19.55 -15.95 16.51
N TYR A 2 18.58 -15.19 16.00
CA TYR A 2 17.77 -15.59 14.85
C TYR A 2 18.53 -15.57 13.53
N GLN A 3 19.48 -14.64 13.36
CA GLN A 3 20.28 -14.51 12.14
C GLN A 3 20.97 -15.82 11.72
N ALA A 4 21.42 -16.63 12.68
CA ALA A 4 22.05 -17.93 12.43
C ALA A 4 21.10 -18.97 11.80
N HIS A 5 19.79 -18.73 11.85
CA HIS A 5 18.76 -19.61 11.30
C HIS A 5 18.22 -19.14 9.95
N PHE A 6 18.46 -17.88 9.56
CA PHE A 6 18.23 -17.44 8.19
C PHE A 6 19.33 -18.05 7.31
N SER A 7 18.99 -19.07 6.52
CA SER A 7 19.93 -19.63 5.54
C SER A 7 20.44 -18.52 4.62
N SER A 8 21.68 -18.66 4.14
CA SER A 8 22.60 -17.64 3.63
C SER A 8 22.14 -16.68 2.51
N SER A 9 20.86 -16.65 2.16
CA SER A 9 20.26 -15.58 1.37
C SER A 9 18.79 -15.38 1.77
N ILE A 10 18.54 -14.34 2.56
CA ILE A 10 17.21 -13.74 2.66
C ILE A 10 16.83 -13.26 1.25
N ASP A 11 15.55 -13.38 0.86
CA ASP A 11 15.08 -12.91 -0.46
C ASP A 11 15.50 -11.44 -0.66
N PRO A 12 16.00 -11.04 -1.84
CA PRO A 12 16.57 -9.70 -2.05
C PRO A 12 15.59 -8.55 -1.82
N ASN A 13 14.28 -8.82 -1.79
CA ASN A 13 13.27 -7.84 -1.43
C ASN A 13 13.19 -7.59 0.09
N TRP A 14 13.95 -8.32 0.90
CA TRP A 14 13.94 -8.25 2.34
C TRP A 14 15.34 -7.93 2.89
N MET A 15 15.39 -7.13 3.94
CA MET A 15 16.62 -6.80 4.66
C MET A 15 16.37 -6.86 6.16
N ILE A 16 17.39 -7.25 6.93
CA ILE A 16 17.36 -7.10 8.39
C ILE A 16 17.52 -5.61 8.70
N SER A 17 16.52 -5.02 9.36
CA SER A 17 16.56 -3.63 9.83
C SER A 17 17.13 -3.52 11.24
N GLU A 18 16.88 -4.51 12.09
CA GLU A 18 17.35 -4.58 13.47
C GLU A 18 17.67 -6.02 13.86
N ASP A 19 18.76 -6.24 14.60
CA ASP A 19 19.12 -7.51 15.24
C ASP A 19 19.61 -7.21 16.65
N ASP A 20 18.77 -7.50 17.63
CA ASP A 20 19.07 -7.31 19.05
C ASP A 20 19.07 -8.67 19.76
N PRO A 21 20.22 -9.35 19.81
CA PRO A 21 20.33 -10.65 20.42
C PRO A 21 20.14 -10.62 21.94
N ASP A 22 20.42 -9.49 22.60
CA ASP A 22 20.32 -9.33 24.05
C ASP A 22 18.85 -9.32 24.48
N ASN A 23 18.00 -8.62 23.70
CA ASN A 23 16.56 -8.63 23.88
C ASN A 23 15.84 -9.77 23.13
N LYS A 24 16.60 -10.69 22.50
CA LYS A 24 16.07 -11.79 21.69
C LYS A 24 15.04 -11.28 20.68
N TYR A 25 15.42 -10.25 19.95
CA TYR A 25 14.61 -9.58 18.94
C TYR A 25 15.32 -9.52 17.57
N ILE A 26 14.55 -9.61 16.48
CA ILE A 26 15.03 -9.28 15.13
C ILE A 26 13.88 -8.68 14.33
N GLU A 27 14.22 -7.74 13.45
CA GLU A 27 13.30 -7.07 12.54
C GLU A 27 13.79 -7.17 11.10
N LEU A 28 12.86 -7.40 10.18
CA LEU A 28 13.10 -7.40 8.75
C LEU A 28 12.10 -6.49 8.03
N LEU A 29 12.61 -5.67 7.12
CA LEU A 29 11.81 -4.83 6.24
C LEU A 29 11.82 -5.43 4.82
N GLY A 30 10.62 -5.60 4.27
CA GLY A 30 10.38 -6.17 2.95
C GLY A 30 9.77 -5.16 1.98
N TYR A 31 10.04 -5.35 0.68
CA TYR A 31 9.42 -4.63 -0.43
C TYR A 31 9.49 -3.11 -0.26
N ASP A 32 10.71 -2.57 -0.19
CA ASP A 32 10.94 -1.15 0.08
C ASP A 32 10.21 -0.68 1.36
N ARG A 33 10.34 -1.42 2.47
CA ARG A 33 9.70 -1.10 3.76
C ARG A 33 8.16 -1.10 3.72
N GLU A 34 7.55 -1.73 2.72
CA GLU A 34 6.10 -1.96 2.68
C GLU A 34 5.65 -2.95 3.76
N PHE A 35 6.48 -3.95 4.04
CA PHE A 35 6.20 -4.97 5.05
C PHE A 35 7.26 -4.99 6.13
N LEU A 36 6.84 -5.35 7.33
CA LEU A 36 7.66 -5.61 8.49
C LEU A 36 7.39 -7.03 8.98
N ILE A 37 8.45 -7.79 9.19
CA ILE A 37 8.44 -9.02 9.98
C ILE A 37 9.30 -8.76 11.22
N SER A 38 8.78 -9.04 12.41
CA SER A 38 9.60 -9.05 13.62
C SER A 38 9.41 -10.35 14.39
N ILE A 39 10.47 -10.78 15.07
CA ILE A 39 10.44 -11.91 15.99
C ILE A 39 10.87 -11.43 17.36
N SER A 40 10.03 -11.63 18.37
CA SER A 40 10.26 -11.28 19.77
C SER A 40 10.15 -12.51 20.67
N PHE A 41 10.79 -12.45 21.84
CA PHE A 41 10.65 -13.44 22.90
C PHE A 41 9.76 -12.88 24.02
N GLU A 42 8.57 -13.45 24.16
CA GLU A 42 7.48 -12.97 25.03
C GLU A 42 6.98 -14.11 25.94
N PRO A 43 7.79 -14.55 26.92
CA PRO A 43 7.47 -15.70 27.77
C PRO A 43 6.29 -15.44 28.72
N ASP A 44 6.04 -14.17 29.06
CA ASP A 44 4.95 -13.78 29.94
C ASP A 44 3.58 -13.85 29.23
N GLU A 45 3.57 -13.71 27.90
CA GLU A 45 2.36 -13.79 27.07
C GLU A 45 2.03 -15.25 26.70
N ASN A 46 3.04 -16.08 26.41
CA ASN A 46 2.83 -17.50 26.08
C ASN A 46 3.97 -18.41 26.55
N VAL A 47 3.82 -18.98 27.74
CA VAL A 47 4.82 -19.87 28.37
C VAL A 47 5.20 -21.07 27.49
N SER A 48 4.23 -21.67 26.79
CA SER A 48 4.47 -22.87 25.99
C SER A 48 5.08 -22.60 24.61
N LYS A 49 4.87 -21.38 24.10
CA LYS A 49 5.30 -20.94 22.78
C LYS A 49 5.74 -19.48 22.86
N PRO A 50 6.89 -19.19 23.49
CA PRO A 50 7.26 -17.83 23.87
C PRO A 50 7.83 -17.00 22.72
N TYR A 51 7.95 -17.55 21.50
CA TYR A 51 8.49 -16.81 20.36
C TYR A 51 7.35 -16.31 19.49
N PHE A 52 7.19 -14.99 19.44
CA PHE A 52 6.15 -14.31 18.67
C PHE A 52 6.68 -13.88 17.31
N LEU A 53 5.93 -14.16 16.25
CA LEU A 53 6.14 -13.69 14.89
C LEU A 53 5.09 -12.64 14.56
N ASN A 54 5.53 -11.38 14.47
CA ASN A 54 4.70 -10.28 14.04
C ASN A 54 4.90 -10.03 12.54
N PHE A 55 3.81 -9.76 11.84
CA PHE A 55 3.84 -9.32 10.44
C PHE A 55 2.85 -8.18 10.24
N GLN A 56 3.36 -7.08 9.69
CA GLN A 56 2.60 -5.87 9.48
C GLN A 56 2.89 -5.28 8.12
N GLN A 57 1.86 -4.82 7.44
CA GLN A 57 2.00 -3.90 6.31
C GLN A 57 2.14 -2.47 6.84
N MET A 58 3.30 -1.88 6.60
CA MET A 58 3.68 -0.55 7.07
C MET A 58 3.19 0.55 6.13
N LYS A 59 3.05 0.23 4.84
CA LYS A 59 2.60 1.15 3.78
C LYS A 59 1.21 0.67 3.30
N GLY A 60 0.12 1.27 3.82
CA GLY A 60 -1.25 0.73 3.67
C GLY A 60 -2.37 1.68 4.12
N ALA A 61 -3.15 2.26 3.20
CA ALA A 61 -4.38 3.03 3.49
C ALA A 61 -5.69 2.29 3.14
N PHE A 62 -5.68 1.36 2.16
CA PHE A 62 -6.91 0.78 1.61
C PHE A 62 -7.20 -0.65 2.12
N GLN A 63 -6.21 -1.53 2.10
CA GLN A 63 -6.32 -2.88 2.66
C GLN A 63 -5.09 -3.17 3.51
N ARG A 64 -5.29 -3.68 4.73
CA ARG A 64 -4.20 -4.10 5.61
C ARG A 64 -4.03 -5.61 5.52
N TYR A 65 -2.83 -6.05 5.21
CA TYR A 65 -2.44 -7.46 5.31
C TYR A 65 -1.67 -7.70 6.62
N ASP A 66 -2.04 -8.78 7.30
CA ASP A 66 -1.39 -9.25 8.53
C ASP A 66 -1.19 -10.78 8.47
N TYR A 67 -0.67 -11.37 9.55
CA TYR A 67 -0.40 -12.82 9.61
C TYR A 67 -1.68 -13.68 9.42
N THR A 68 -2.86 -13.15 9.77
CA THR A 68 -4.14 -13.87 9.61
C THR A 68 -4.52 -14.00 8.14
N THR A 69 -4.11 -13.05 7.30
CA THR A 69 -4.31 -13.08 5.84
C THR A 69 -3.75 -14.36 5.21
N PHE A 70 -2.63 -14.86 5.75
CA PHE A 70 -1.93 -16.03 5.22
C PHE A 70 -2.23 -17.32 5.98
N GLY A 71 -3.07 -17.26 7.03
CA GLY A 71 -3.35 -18.43 7.88
C GLY A 71 -2.10 -18.95 8.61
N ILE A 72 -1.13 -18.09 8.90
CA ILE A 72 0.13 -18.46 9.55
C ILE A 72 0.01 -18.31 11.07
N SER A 73 0.59 -19.26 11.81
CA SER A 73 0.68 -19.17 13.26
C SER A 73 1.72 -18.12 13.68
N CYS A 74 1.38 -17.27 14.63
CA CYS A 74 2.27 -16.24 15.16
C CYS A 74 3.03 -16.66 16.43
N TRP A 75 2.75 -17.83 17.01
CA TRP A 75 3.39 -18.28 18.27
C TRP A 75 4.08 -19.63 18.09
N HIS A 76 5.35 -19.72 18.51
CA HIS A 76 6.17 -20.93 18.34
C HIS A 76 7.00 -21.28 19.58
N ALA A 77 7.40 -22.55 19.67
CA ALA A 77 8.13 -23.08 20.83
C ALA A 77 9.64 -22.80 20.76
N SER A 78 10.18 -22.50 19.57
CA SER A 78 11.63 -22.29 19.40
C SER A 78 11.97 -21.20 18.38
N PRO A 79 13.16 -20.56 18.48
CA PRO A 79 13.63 -19.58 17.50
C PRO A 79 13.68 -20.15 16.07
N LYS A 80 14.07 -21.42 15.95
CA LYS A 80 14.23 -22.10 14.66
C LYS A 80 12.89 -22.27 13.96
N GLU A 81 11.86 -22.68 14.70
CA GLU A 81 10.50 -22.78 14.16
C GLU A 81 10.01 -21.42 13.69
N THR A 82 10.18 -20.38 14.52
CA THR A 82 9.75 -19.02 14.16
C THR A 82 10.44 -18.49 12.92
N VAL A 83 11.75 -18.70 12.78
CA VAL A 83 12.50 -18.30 11.58
C VAL A 83 12.05 -19.09 10.35
N SER A 84 11.77 -20.39 10.50
CA SER A 84 11.22 -21.20 9.39
C SER A 84 9.87 -20.65 8.92
N THR A 85 8.99 -20.29 9.86
CA THR A 85 7.68 -19.69 9.56
C THR A 85 7.83 -18.29 8.95
N ALA A 86 8.77 -17.48 9.41
CA ALA A 86 9.08 -16.18 8.80
C ALA A 86 9.53 -16.33 7.34
N ILE A 87 10.39 -17.30 7.03
CA ILE A 87 10.82 -17.61 5.66
C ILE A 87 9.65 -18.06 4.79
N GLU A 88 8.73 -18.87 5.34
CA GLU A 88 7.51 -19.29 4.64
C GLU A 88 6.61 -18.10 4.32
N LEU A 89 6.40 -17.21 5.30
CA LEU A 89 5.65 -15.97 5.12
C LEU A 89 6.26 -15.09 4.02
N MET A 90 7.59 -14.90 4.00
CA MET A 90 8.26 -14.13 2.94
C MET A 90 7.98 -14.71 1.54
N LYS A 91 7.94 -16.05 1.41
CA LYS A 91 7.59 -16.71 0.14
C LYS A 91 6.13 -16.47 -0.24
N MET A 92 5.21 -16.52 0.72
CA MET A 92 3.79 -16.22 0.47
C MET A 92 3.58 -14.76 0.07
N VAL A 93 4.23 -13.82 0.75
CA VAL A 93 4.23 -12.39 0.39
C VAL A 93 4.71 -12.24 -1.05
N LYS A 94 5.83 -12.88 -1.43
CA LYS A 94 6.34 -12.81 -2.80
C LYS A 94 5.36 -13.28 -3.87
N ILE A 95 4.67 -14.39 -3.62
CA ILE A 95 3.67 -14.94 -4.55
C ILE A 95 2.47 -13.99 -4.69
N ASN A 96 2.03 -13.41 -3.57
CA ASN A 96 0.82 -12.58 -3.53
C ASN A 96 1.08 -11.09 -3.78
N TYR A 97 2.35 -10.64 -3.74
CA TYR A 97 2.73 -9.24 -3.89
C TYR A 97 2.12 -8.53 -5.10
N PRO A 98 2.02 -9.15 -6.30
CA PRO A 98 1.36 -8.52 -7.44
C PRO A 98 -0.12 -8.19 -7.24
N ASN A 99 -0.78 -8.88 -6.31
CA ASN A 99 -2.21 -8.70 -5.97
C ASN A 99 -2.41 -7.77 -4.77
N PHE A 100 -1.34 -7.46 -4.03
CA PHE A 100 -1.44 -6.45 -3.00
C PHE A 100 -1.66 -5.11 -3.67
N SER A 101 -2.54 -4.32 -3.07
CA SER A 101 -2.65 -2.90 -3.39
C SER A 101 -1.59 -2.20 -2.55
N PRO A 102 -0.34 -2.00 -3.03
CA PRO A 102 0.62 -1.27 -2.24
C PRO A 102 0.07 0.14 -2.08
N VAL A 103 0.05 0.63 -0.84
CA VAL A 103 -0.29 2.02 -0.58
C VAL A 103 1.00 2.70 -0.20
N SER A 104 1.60 3.42 -1.14
CA SER A 104 2.67 4.32 -0.77
C SER A 104 2.15 5.41 0.16
N HIS A 105 3.07 6.21 0.71
CA HIS A 105 2.71 7.51 1.29
C HIS A 105 2.11 8.46 0.24
N GLU A 106 1.75 7.98 -0.95
CA GLU A 106 1.40 8.78 -2.10
C GLU A 106 0.22 8.12 -2.81
N ILE A 107 -0.75 8.92 -3.23
CA ILE A 107 -1.75 8.47 -4.21
C ILE A 107 -1.73 9.45 -5.36
N TYR A 108 -2.05 8.95 -6.54
CA TYR A 108 -2.13 9.74 -7.74
C TYR A 108 -3.60 9.88 -8.11
N VAL A 109 -4.09 11.11 -8.13
CA VAL A 109 -5.49 11.42 -8.46
C VAL A 109 -5.58 11.92 -9.89
N GLY A 110 -6.35 11.21 -10.72
CA GLY A 110 -6.63 11.59 -12.09
C GLY A 110 -7.50 12.83 -12.13
N LEU A 111 -7.12 13.82 -12.92
CA LEU A 111 -7.82 15.12 -13.01
C LEU A 111 -8.51 15.34 -14.35
N GLY A 112 -7.96 14.78 -15.43
CA GLY A 112 -8.47 15.01 -16.77
C GLY A 112 -7.54 14.45 -17.84
N PRO A 113 -7.87 14.63 -19.13
CA PRO A 113 -7.07 14.12 -20.23
C PRO A 113 -5.72 14.84 -20.32
N VAL A 114 -4.72 14.19 -20.91
CA VAL A 114 -3.39 14.77 -21.12
C VAL A 114 -3.40 16.11 -21.87
N SER A 115 -4.42 16.37 -22.69
CA SER A 115 -4.62 17.65 -23.36
C SER A 115 -4.84 18.84 -22.41
N GLU A 116 -5.16 18.58 -21.14
CA GLU A 116 -5.34 19.62 -20.12
C GLU A 116 -4.13 19.77 -19.19
N MET A 117 -3.01 19.06 -19.47
CA MET A 117 -1.83 19.02 -18.61
C MET A 117 -1.27 20.41 -18.29
N ASP A 118 -1.19 21.30 -19.27
CA ASP A 118 -0.64 22.64 -19.04
C ASP A 118 -1.51 23.46 -18.08
N LYS A 119 -2.84 23.34 -18.19
CA LYS A 119 -3.79 23.99 -17.27
C LYS A 119 -3.65 23.43 -15.86
N VAL A 120 -3.68 22.09 -15.75
CA VAL A 120 -3.55 21.35 -14.49
C VAL A 120 -2.25 21.73 -13.75
N LYS A 121 -1.13 21.79 -14.48
CA LYS A 121 0.19 22.13 -13.92
C LYS A 121 0.27 23.56 -13.42
N ASN A 122 -0.23 24.51 -14.19
CA ASN A 122 -0.16 25.93 -13.84
C ASN A 122 -0.95 26.26 -12.56
N ASP A 123 -2.09 25.59 -12.35
CA ASP A 123 -3.00 25.95 -11.27
C ASP A 123 -2.79 25.13 -9.98
N LEU A 124 -2.44 23.84 -10.10
CA LEU A 124 -2.31 22.96 -8.93
C LEU A 124 -0.88 22.73 -8.46
N GLY A 125 0.12 23.01 -9.30
CA GLY A 125 1.54 22.80 -9.02
C GLY A 125 1.91 21.37 -8.57
N GLY A 126 3.17 21.17 -8.17
CA GLY A 126 3.66 19.88 -7.66
C GLY A 126 3.98 18.84 -8.73
N GLU A 127 4.01 17.58 -8.32
CA GLU A 127 4.37 16.45 -9.18
C GLU A 127 3.15 15.83 -9.86
N PHE A 128 3.34 15.47 -11.13
CA PHE A 128 2.32 14.85 -11.96
C PHE A 128 2.90 13.67 -12.72
N MET A 129 2.05 12.68 -13.00
CA MET A 129 2.34 11.61 -13.94
C MET A 129 1.26 11.54 -15.02
N VAL A 130 1.60 10.97 -16.16
CA VAL A 130 0.63 10.63 -17.21
C VAL A 130 0.57 9.12 -17.30
N SER A 131 -0.63 8.57 -17.22
CA SER A 131 -0.86 7.13 -17.39
C SER A 131 -2.12 6.90 -18.21
N ASP A 132 -2.15 5.75 -18.90
CA ASP A 132 -3.40 5.26 -19.46
C ASP A 132 -4.30 4.78 -18.31
N ALA A 133 -5.57 5.19 -18.38
CA ALA A 133 -6.64 4.61 -17.60
C ALA A 133 -7.85 4.43 -18.52
N PHE A 134 -8.32 3.18 -18.64
CA PHE A 134 -9.47 2.82 -19.46
C PHE A 134 -9.33 3.26 -20.94
N GLY A 135 -8.12 3.17 -21.51
CA GLY A 135 -7.84 3.53 -22.90
C GLY A 135 -7.78 5.04 -23.14
N LYS A 136 -7.63 5.84 -22.07
CA LYS A 136 -7.43 7.29 -22.15
C LYS A 136 -6.19 7.68 -21.36
N ALA A 137 -5.32 8.46 -21.99
CA ALA A 137 -4.18 9.07 -21.31
C ALA A 137 -4.67 10.21 -20.40
N LEU A 138 -4.57 10.02 -19.09
CA LEU A 138 -4.98 11.00 -18.08
C LEU A 138 -3.77 11.60 -17.36
N VAL A 139 -3.92 12.84 -16.90
CA VAL A 139 -2.97 13.50 -15.99
C VAL A 139 -3.37 13.17 -14.57
N PHE A 140 -2.41 12.64 -13.82
CA PHE A 140 -2.56 12.35 -12.41
C PHE A 140 -1.70 13.29 -11.59
N LYS A 141 -2.30 13.89 -10.55
CA LYS A 141 -1.59 14.69 -9.55
C LYS A 141 -1.21 13.81 -8.38
N LYS A 142 0.06 13.90 -7.97
CA LYS A 142 0.55 13.26 -6.77
C LYS A 142 -0.02 13.92 -5.52
N VAL A 143 -0.48 13.11 -4.58
CA VAL A 143 -1.00 13.48 -3.27
C VAL A 143 -0.15 12.74 -2.24
N GLN A 144 0.60 13.46 -1.41
CA GLN A 144 1.42 12.85 -0.36
C GLN A 144 0.66 12.82 0.97
N PHE A 145 0.77 11.71 1.68
CA PHE A 145 0.35 11.57 3.07
C PHE A 145 1.28 12.41 3.94
N ILE A 146 0.70 13.33 4.69
CA ILE A 146 1.42 14.10 5.71
C ILE A 146 0.85 13.67 7.05
N ALA A 147 1.67 13.01 7.86
CA ALA A 147 1.26 12.62 9.22
C ALA A 147 0.84 13.89 9.99
N GLN A 148 -0.35 13.84 10.61
CA GLN A 148 -1.09 14.93 11.30
C GLN A 148 -2.04 15.78 10.44
N ASP A 149 -2.09 15.57 9.12
CA ASP A 149 -3.09 16.19 8.24
C ASP A 149 -4.15 15.18 7.78
N PHE A 150 -5.22 15.67 7.14
CA PHE A 150 -6.37 14.87 6.67
C PHE A 150 -5.99 13.56 5.96
N ASP A 151 -6.84 12.53 6.02
CA ASP A 151 -6.63 11.25 5.31
C ASP A 151 -6.39 11.48 3.81
N LEU A 152 -5.56 10.64 3.17
CA LEU A 152 -5.19 10.69 1.75
C LEU A 152 -6.42 10.89 0.85
N ILE A 153 -7.51 10.21 1.17
CA ILE A 153 -8.79 10.31 0.48
C ILE A 153 -9.35 11.72 0.55
N GLU A 154 -9.37 12.31 1.74
CA GLU A 154 -9.87 13.66 1.93
C GLU A 154 -9.00 14.67 1.17
N THR A 155 -7.67 14.51 1.19
CA THR A 155 -6.78 15.36 0.40
C THR A 155 -7.05 15.23 -1.10
N ALA A 156 -7.22 14.00 -1.62
CA ALA A 156 -7.57 13.78 -3.02
C ALA A 156 -8.93 14.37 -3.38
N CYS A 157 -9.94 14.24 -2.51
CA CYS A 157 -11.25 14.85 -2.68
C CYS A 157 -11.16 16.39 -2.76
N ARG A 158 -10.36 17.02 -1.89
CA ARG A 158 -10.12 18.47 -1.92
C ARG A 158 -9.45 18.91 -3.22
N ILE A 159 -8.48 18.13 -3.71
CA ILE A 159 -7.81 18.40 -4.98
C ILE A 159 -8.81 18.32 -6.15
N ILE A 160 -9.63 17.26 -6.22
CA ILE A 160 -10.68 17.12 -7.24
C ILE A 160 -11.64 18.30 -7.19
N LYS A 161 -12.14 18.64 -5.99
CA LYS A 161 -13.07 19.74 -5.79
C LYS A 161 -12.47 21.08 -6.20
N ASN A 162 -11.21 21.32 -5.87
CA ASN A 162 -10.50 22.54 -6.26
C ASN A 162 -10.35 22.61 -7.78
N TYR A 163 -9.91 21.53 -8.42
CA TYR A 163 -9.77 21.45 -9.87
C TYR A 163 -11.09 21.78 -10.57
N THR A 164 -12.15 21.04 -10.25
CA THR A 164 -13.43 21.19 -10.92
C THR A 164 -14.08 22.55 -10.68
N SER A 165 -13.95 23.10 -9.48
CA SER A 165 -14.49 24.42 -9.14
C SER A 165 -13.74 25.54 -9.88
N MET A 166 -12.41 25.47 -9.96
CA MET A 166 -11.58 26.47 -10.64
C MET A 166 -11.82 26.48 -12.15
N PHE A 167 -11.94 25.29 -12.76
CA PHE A 167 -12.14 25.16 -14.21
C PHE A 167 -13.61 25.15 -14.64
N GLN A 168 -14.54 25.29 -13.70
CA GLN A 168 -15.99 25.22 -13.93
C GLN A 168 -16.40 23.96 -14.72
N VAL A 169 -15.69 22.85 -14.50
CA VAL A 169 -15.97 21.57 -15.16
C VAL A 169 -17.24 20.99 -14.56
N SER A 170 -18.25 20.72 -15.38
CA SER A 170 -19.48 20.10 -14.90
C SER A 170 -19.25 18.64 -14.50
N GLU A 171 -20.04 18.13 -13.56
CA GLU A 171 -19.94 16.74 -13.10
C GLU A 171 -20.06 15.73 -14.25
N ALA A 172 -20.88 16.04 -15.27
CA ALA A 172 -21.06 15.19 -16.44
C ALA A 172 -19.84 15.16 -17.38
N GLU A 173 -18.97 16.16 -17.31
CA GLU A 173 -17.80 16.32 -18.17
C GLU A 173 -16.49 15.93 -17.48
N PHE A 174 -16.52 15.77 -16.15
CA PHE A 174 -15.34 15.37 -15.39
C PHE A 174 -15.02 13.89 -15.62
N ILE A 175 -13.85 13.64 -16.21
CA ILE A 175 -13.34 12.29 -16.49
C ILE A 175 -12.22 11.85 -15.53
N GLY A 176 -12.04 12.57 -14.42
CA GLY A 176 -11.04 12.29 -13.38
C GLY A 176 -11.61 11.50 -12.20
N GLY A 177 -10.99 11.64 -11.03
CA GLY A 177 -11.37 10.95 -9.80
C GLY A 177 -10.75 9.56 -9.65
N ILE A 178 -10.01 9.09 -10.66
CA ILE A 178 -9.32 7.79 -10.64
C ILE A 178 -8.12 7.87 -9.69
N LEU A 179 -8.02 6.91 -8.78
CA LEU A 179 -6.88 6.77 -7.89
C LEU A 179 -5.95 5.67 -8.41
N CYS A 180 -4.66 5.96 -8.46
CA CYS A 180 -3.63 4.95 -8.66
C CYS A 180 -2.47 5.12 -7.68
N ASN A 181 -1.69 4.06 -7.50
CA ASN A 181 -0.43 4.12 -6.76
C ASN A 181 0.72 4.59 -7.67
N GLU A 182 1.92 4.69 -7.11
CA GLU A 182 3.15 5.08 -7.80
C GLU A 182 3.56 4.17 -8.96
N LYS A 183 2.98 2.96 -9.04
CA LYS A 183 3.16 2.00 -10.14
C LYS A 183 2.07 2.12 -11.20
N ALA A 184 1.24 3.17 -11.15
CA ALA A 184 0.07 3.35 -12.00
C ALA A 184 -1.00 2.25 -11.87
N GLN A 185 -0.98 1.45 -10.79
CA GLN A 185 -2.01 0.44 -10.57
C GLN A 185 -3.27 1.10 -10.04
N TYR A 186 -4.41 0.79 -10.65
CA TYR A 186 -5.72 1.33 -10.28
C TYR A 186 -6.12 0.87 -8.87
N LEU A 187 -6.45 1.82 -8.01
CA LEU A 187 -6.89 1.60 -6.63
C LEU A 187 -8.41 1.79 -6.47
N GLY A 188 -9.05 2.53 -7.36
CA GLY A 188 -10.46 2.90 -7.23
C GLY A 188 -10.78 4.26 -7.84
N GLY A 189 -12.00 4.76 -7.60
CA GLY A 189 -12.45 6.09 -8.02
C GLY A 189 -13.01 6.88 -6.85
N LEU A 190 -12.89 8.21 -6.92
CA LEU A 190 -13.52 9.18 -6.03
C LEU A 190 -14.56 9.96 -6.82
N ASP A 191 -15.76 10.06 -6.24
CA ASP A 191 -16.79 10.93 -6.78
C ASP A 191 -16.53 12.40 -6.40
N TYR A 192 -17.22 13.32 -7.09
CA TYR A 192 -17.13 14.75 -6.83
C TYR A 192 -17.59 15.14 -5.40
N LYS A 193 -18.47 14.35 -4.79
CA LYS A 193 -19.08 14.62 -3.48
C LYS A 193 -18.25 14.10 -2.30
N GLY A 194 -17.19 13.36 -2.58
CA GLY A 194 -16.10 13.10 -1.67
C GLY A 194 -16.18 11.78 -0.91
N ASN A 195 -17.01 10.81 -1.33
CA ASN A 195 -16.91 9.45 -0.80
C ASN A 195 -17.71 8.41 -1.60
N PHE A 196 -17.03 7.34 -2.05
CA PHE A 196 -17.58 5.97 -2.01
C PHE A 196 -16.44 4.96 -1.92
N LEU A 197 -15.80 4.84 -0.74
CA LEU A 197 -14.88 3.73 -0.47
C LEU A 197 -15.57 2.37 -0.25
N ASN A 198 -16.82 2.20 -0.70
CA ASN A 198 -17.44 0.88 -0.85
C ASN A 198 -18.57 0.90 -1.89
N GLU A 199 -18.21 0.75 -3.15
CA GLU A 199 -18.81 -0.29 -3.99
C GLU A 199 -17.65 -0.99 -4.70
N ALA A 200 -17.39 -2.25 -4.37
CA ALA A 200 -16.38 -3.10 -5.03
C ALA A 200 -16.68 -3.38 -6.52
N ILE A 201 -17.44 -2.50 -7.19
CA ILE A 201 -18.31 -2.84 -8.29
C ILE A 201 -18.59 -1.57 -9.13
N PHE A 202 -17.65 -1.11 -9.96
CA PHE A 202 -18.07 -0.95 -11.35
C PHE A 202 -18.05 -2.36 -11.93
N GLN A 203 -19.20 -3.00 -11.71
CA GLN A 203 -19.70 -4.24 -12.28
C GLN A 203 -18.91 -4.70 -13.51
N ASN A 204 -18.72 -6.01 -13.68
CA ASN A 204 -18.34 -6.79 -14.88
C ASN A 204 -18.86 -6.34 -16.29
N LEU A 205 -19.33 -5.11 -16.51
CA LEU A 205 -20.56 -4.89 -17.26
C LEU A 205 -20.60 -3.52 -17.92
N ARG A 206 -19.61 -3.26 -18.79
CA ARG A 206 -19.93 -2.90 -20.17
C ARG A 206 -18.93 -3.53 -21.12
N ALA A 207 -19.12 -4.83 -21.36
CA ALA A 207 -19.21 -5.32 -22.74
C ALA A 207 -18.15 -4.79 -23.72
N ILE A 208 -16.88 -5.17 -23.57
CA ILE A 208 -15.86 -5.13 -24.64
C ILE A 208 -14.79 -6.18 -24.23
N VAL A 209 -14.91 -7.48 -24.51
CA VAL A 209 -15.56 -8.19 -25.62
C VAL A 209 -16.50 -9.28 -25.11
#